data_AF-A0A9P0AAZ1-F1
#
_entry.id   AF-A0A9P0AAZ1-F1
#
_cell.length_a   1.000
_cell.length_b   1.000
_cell.length_c   1.000
_cell.angle_alpha   90.00
_cell.angle_beta   90.00
_cell.angle_gamma   90.00
#
_symmetry.space_group_name_H-M   'P 1'
#
loop_
_entity.id
_entity.type
_entity.pdbx_description
1 polymer ?
#
loop_
_entity_poly.entity_id
_entity_poly.type
_entity_poly.pdbx_seq_one_letter_code
_entity_poly.pdbx_strand_id
1 'polypeptide(L)'
;MRGLLLPSRWYFGFVSSTCLIKEQVKGRVKKFTVFNKPQTFNYSSSTGIKGALSTHCDNMYRHPTLSEVVKQLEEFAPLSLAEPWDNVGLLLEPAESKRIETIFFTNDLTELVLEEAIEQSADLIISYHPPLFKALKRITQKTWKERIVSKCLKEGIAVYSPHTCWDTVYGGVNDWLLSGLPAGISTPIIPNKTHSSSDFQLQLKLNTLLRDDDNYLAIKKFVTSHPGSSRLISDAEGKLESVLISEALLESFEEETNFPSYTSSTAPKELSSDGGTGRILQLTNPVTIQEIVDRVKDHCGLHEGIQVGLGVNHSLDSEVTKIAACAGSGSSVLNGIPADVYLTGEMSHHDVLEASHNNVSVILTHHSNSERGFLDIFSPKLADALHAKGLYRPRTCVSEKDCDPLTITS
;
A
#
# COMPACT_ATOMS: atom_id res chain seq x y z
N MET A 1 12.66 44.63 -30.42
CA MET A 1 11.21 44.33 -30.53
C MET A 1 11.07 42.83 -30.73
N ARG A 2 10.22 42.18 -29.90
CA ARG A 2 9.71 40.80 -30.00
C ARG A 2 10.81 39.71 -29.98
N GLY A 3 10.85 38.74 -29.08
CA GLY A 3 9.80 38.07 -28.31
C GLY A 3 10.01 36.57 -28.54
N LEU A 4 10.47 35.84 -27.54
CA LEU A 4 10.40 34.37 -27.50
C LEU A 4 10.18 33.95 -26.05
N LEU A 5 8.91 33.65 -25.77
CA LEU A 5 8.45 32.82 -24.66
C LEU A 5 8.72 31.36 -25.01
N LEU A 6 9.17 30.57 -24.02
CA LEU A 6 8.89 29.12 -23.80
C LEU A 6 9.76 28.60 -22.60
N PRO A 7 9.44 27.44 -21.97
CA PRO A 7 8.92 27.40 -20.61
C PRO A 7 9.89 26.82 -19.55
N SER A 8 9.55 27.05 -18.28
CA SER A 8 10.21 26.52 -17.08
C SER A 8 10.08 25.00 -16.95
N ARG A 9 11.23 24.30 -16.86
CA ARG A 9 11.35 22.93 -16.35
C ARG A 9 12.26 22.93 -15.13
N TRP A 10 11.73 22.54 -13.97
CA TRP A 10 12.52 22.16 -12.80
C TRP A 10 12.85 20.67 -12.89
N TYR A 11 14.08 20.28 -12.58
CA TYR A 11 14.49 18.88 -12.42
C TYR A 11 14.94 18.69 -10.97
N PHE A 12 14.35 17.72 -10.28
CA PHE A 12 14.86 17.22 -8.99
C PHE A 12 15.64 15.92 -9.25
N GLY A 13 16.89 15.88 -8.81
CA GLY A 13 17.69 14.66 -8.75
C GLY A 13 18.28 14.53 -7.35
N PHE A 14 18.05 13.40 -6.69
CA PHE A 14 18.64 13.07 -5.40
C PHE A 14 19.98 12.36 -5.58
N VAL A 15 21.04 12.90 -4.97
CA VAL A 15 22.26 12.16 -4.61
C VAL A 15 22.68 12.64 -3.22
N SER A 16 22.63 11.73 -2.24
CA SER A 16 23.32 11.79 -0.93
C SER A 16 23.30 13.12 -0.16
N SER A 17 22.45 13.18 0.88
CA SER A 17 22.55 13.98 2.12
C SER A 17 23.20 15.37 2.03
N THR A 18 22.81 16.18 1.04
CA THR A 18 23.14 17.61 1.01
C THR A 18 22.03 18.39 0.29
N CYS A 19 21.31 19.25 1.00
CA CYS A 19 20.35 20.18 0.41
C CYS A 19 21.10 21.39 -0.18
N LEU A 20 21.05 21.57 -1.50
CA LEU A 20 21.60 22.75 -2.19
C LEU A 20 20.45 23.68 -2.59
N ILE A 21 20.26 24.77 -1.86
CA ILE A 21 19.37 25.87 -2.27
C ILE A 21 20.17 26.80 -3.20
N LYS A 22 19.78 26.91 -4.46
CA LYS A 22 20.31 27.92 -5.40
C LYS A 22 19.33 29.08 -5.50
N GLU A 23 19.73 30.25 -5.01
CA GLU A 23 19.07 31.52 -5.32
C GLU A 23 19.86 32.20 -6.44
N GLN A 24 19.26 32.37 -7.63
CA GLN A 24 19.90 33.11 -8.73
C GLN A 24 19.64 34.61 -8.56
N VAL A 25 20.50 35.28 -7.79
CA VAL A 25 20.69 36.73 -7.92
C VAL A 25 22.19 37.02 -8.05
N LYS A 26 22.59 37.47 -9.25
CA LYS A 26 23.90 38.06 -9.59
C LYS A 26 25.14 37.27 -9.13
N GLY A 27 25.40 36.12 -9.76
CA GLY A 27 26.75 35.75 -10.21
C GLY A 27 27.87 35.58 -9.17
N ARG A 28 27.60 35.11 -7.94
CA ARG A 28 28.65 34.63 -7.02
C ARG A 28 28.18 33.38 -6.27
N VAL A 29 28.91 32.26 -6.42
CA VAL A 29 28.70 31.03 -5.63
C VAL A 29 29.42 31.19 -4.29
N LYS A 30 28.69 31.14 -3.17
CA LYS A 30 29.27 30.98 -1.83
C LYS A 30 29.04 29.54 -1.34
N LYS A 31 30.12 28.88 -0.94
CA LYS A 31 30.12 27.53 -0.35
C LYS A 31 29.93 27.68 1.15
N PHE A 32 28.85 27.15 1.72
CA PHE A 32 28.65 27.11 3.17
C PHE A 32 28.81 25.66 3.65
N THR A 33 29.74 25.45 4.57
CA THR A 33 29.90 24.18 5.29
C THR A 33 29.24 24.37 6.66
N VAL A 34 28.15 23.68 6.95
CA VAL A 34 27.53 23.71 8.29
C VAL A 34 28.25 22.66 9.16
N PHE A 35 29.04 23.13 10.12
CA PHE A 35 29.53 22.30 11.22
C PHE A 35 28.59 22.45 12.41
N ASN A 36 27.96 21.36 12.86
CA ASN A 36 27.24 21.33 14.13
C ASN A 36 28.24 21.32 15.29
N LYS A 37 28.44 22.48 15.94
CA LYS A 37 28.87 22.57 17.34
C LYS A 37 28.08 23.67 18.05
N PRO A 38 27.61 23.44 19.28
CA PRO A 38 26.87 24.44 20.02
C PRO A 38 27.83 25.51 20.55
N GLN A 39 27.69 26.75 20.10
CA GLN A 39 28.32 27.91 20.73
C GLN A 39 27.26 28.75 21.42
N THR A 40 27.43 28.91 22.73
CA THR A 40 26.70 29.83 23.59
C THR A 40 27.08 31.26 23.24
N PHE A 41 26.11 32.09 22.83
CA PHE A 41 26.29 33.54 22.71
C PHE A 41 25.57 34.26 23.86
N ASN A 42 26.35 34.95 24.68
CA ASN A 42 25.84 35.90 25.67
C ASN A 42 25.50 37.22 24.97
N TYR A 43 24.29 37.74 25.18
CA TYR A 43 23.95 39.12 24.87
C TYR A 43 23.55 39.87 26.14
N SER A 44 24.27 40.95 26.42
CA SER A 44 24.04 41.86 27.54
C SER A 44 22.81 42.76 27.30
N SER A 45 22.12 43.02 28.40
CA SER A 45 20.87 43.75 28.59
C SER A 45 20.79 45.16 27.99
N SER A 46 19.61 45.52 27.45
CA SER A 46 18.85 46.67 27.94
C SER A 46 17.39 46.65 27.44
N THR A 47 16.49 47.08 28.32
CA THR A 47 15.05 47.34 28.13
C THR A 47 14.15 46.13 27.89
N GLY A 48 13.34 45.84 28.91
CA GLY A 48 12.45 44.69 28.96
C GLY A 48 11.19 44.88 28.13
N ILE A 49 10.93 43.88 27.29
CA ILE A 49 9.63 43.26 27.09
C ILE A 49 9.92 41.76 27.00
N LYS A 50 9.70 41.02 28.09
CA LYS A 50 9.72 39.54 28.05
C LYS A 50 8.41 39.07 27.40
N GLY A 51 8.34 39.22 26.08
CA GLY A 51 7.38 38.49 25.25
C GLY A 51 7.97 37.12 24.95
N ALA A 52 7.37 36.07 25.49
CA ALA A 52 7.67 34.71 25.10
C ALA A 52 7.32 34.55 23.60
N LEU A 53 8.34 34.48 22.73
CA LEU A 53 8.20 33.81 21.45
C LEU A 53 8.21 32.31 21.71
N SER A 54 7.13 31.84 22.35
CA SER A 54 6.67 30.47 22.18
C SER A 54 6.24 30.37 20.73
N THR A 55 6.93 29.55 19.94
CA THR A 55 6.48 29.09 18.64
C THR A 55 5.07 28.51 18.80
N HIS A 56 4.06 29.33 18.52
CA HIS A 56 2.64 29.01 18.65
C HIS A 56 2.14 28.00 17.60
N CYS A 57 3.06 27.33 16.89
CA CYS A 57 2.75 26.46 15.76
C CYS A 57 2.74 24.97 16.14
N ASP A 58 3.52 24.56 17.17
CA ASP A 58 3.67 23.14 17.54
C ASP A 58 2.52 22.62 18.43
N ASN A 59 1.60 23.49 18.84
CA ASN A 59 0.54 23.16 19.80
C ASN A 59 -0.83 22.89 19.16
N MET A 60 -0.92 22.78 17.82
CA MET A 60 -2.21 22.53 17.15
C MET A 60 -2.57 21.06 17.00
N TYR A 61 -1.57 20.17 16.92
CA TYR A 61 -1.82 18.76 16.61
C TYR A 61 -1.64 17.88 17.85
N ARG A 62 -2.67 17.10 18.15
CA ARG A 62 -2.56 15.98 19.11
C ARG A 62 -2.28 14.68 18.36
N HIS A 63 -1.62 13.74 19.01
CA HIS A 63 -1.52 12.38 18.51
C HIS A 63 -2.90 11.71 18.36
N PRO A 64 -3.06 10.80 17.37
CA PRO A 64 -4.29 10.04 17.18
C PRO A 64 -4.62 9.17 18.40
N THR A 65 -5.91 8.91 18.65
CA THR A 65 -6.34 7.80 19.52
C THR A 65 -6.26 6.48 18.74
N LEU A 66 -6.28 5.36 19.46
CA LEU A 66 -6.42 4.03 18.85
C LEU A 66 -7.64 3.94 17.93
N SER A 67 -8.80 4.43 18.40
CA SER A 67 -10.04 4.44 17.61
C SER A 67 -9.94 5.24 16.31
N GLU A 68 -9.19 6.34 16.29
CA GLU A 68 -8.97 7.12 15.06
C GLU A 68 -8.07 6.39 14.06
N VAL A 69 -7.03 5.71 14.54
CA VAL A 69 -6.19 4.86 13.68
C VAL A 69 -6.99 3.68 13.13
N VAL A 70 -7.73 2.97 13.99
CA VAL A 70 -8.60 1.86 13.57
C VAL A 70 -9.63 2.32 12.54
N LYS A 71 -10.30 3.45 12.78
CA LYS A 71 -11.24 4.02 11.80
C LYS A 71 -10.55 4.32 10.47
N GLN A 72 -9.34 4.87 10.48
CA GLN A 72 -8.59 5.13 9.24
C GLN A 72 -8.22 3.84 8.48
N LEU A 73 -7.91 2.76 9.20
CA LEU A 73 -7.63 1.45 8.61
C LEU A 73 -8.88 0.85 7.97
N GLU A 74 -10.03 0.94 8.65
CA GLU A 74 -11.32 0.46 8.15
C GLU A 74 -11.86 1.32 7.00
N GLU A 75 -11.55 2.62 6.95
CA GLU A 75 -11.84 3.47 5.79
C GLU A 75 -11.00 3.09 4.56
N PHE A 76 -9.76 2.61 4.76
CA PHE A 76 -8.95 2.08 3.67
C PHE A 76 -9.49 0.74 3.19
N ALA A 77 -9.76 -0.19 4.11
CA ALA A 77 -10.28 -1.51 3.81
C ALA A 77 -11.33 -1.93 4.85
N PRO A 78 -12.63 -1.78 4.54
CA PRO A 78 -13.70 -2.18 5.44
C PRO A 78 -13.60 -3.66 5.83
N LEU A 79 -13.86 -3.98 7.11
CA LEU A 79 -13.79 -5.37 7.58
C LEU A 79 -14.81 -6.29 6.89
N SER A 80 -15.86 -5.74 6.29
CA SER A 80 -16.83 -6.48 5.47
C SER A 80 -16.22 -7.08 4.19
N LEU A 81 -15.03 -6.65 3.79
CA LEU A 81 -14.29 -7.23 2.66
C LEU A 81 -13.51 -8.49 3.04
N ALA A 82 -13.40 -8.79 4.34
CA ALA A 82 -12.72 -9.99 4.80
C ALA A 82 -13.55 -11.24 4.52
N GLU A 83 -12.86 -12.36 4.32
CA GLU A 83 -13.49 -13.66 4.17
C GLU A 83 -14.26 -14.07 5.45
N PRO A 84 -15.40 -14.78 5.32
CA PRO A 84 -16.23 -15.12 6.49
C PRO A 84 -15.55 -15.98 7.57
N TRP A 85 -14.46 -16.67 7.21
CA TRP A 85 -13.68 -17.50 8.11
C TRP A 85 -12.57 -16.75 8.82
N ASP A 86 -12.31 -15.50 8.43
CA ASP A 86 -11.16 -14.72 8.87
C ASP A 86 -11.35 -14.07 10.24
N ASN A 87 -10.25 -13.64 10.86
CA ASN A 87 -10.25 -12.90 12.12
C ASN A 87 -9.48 -11.58 11.99
N VAL A 88 -10.18 -10.55 11.50
CA VAL A 88 -9.66 -9.22 11.18
C VAL A 88 -10.09 -8.16 12.19
N GLY A 89 -9.47 -6.98 12.13
CA GLY A 89 -9.78 -5.82 12.97
C GLY A 89 -8.86 -5.68 14.17
N LEU A 90 -9.34 -5.00 15.21
CA LEU A 90 -8.62 -4.84 16.48
C LEU A 90 -8.69 -6.13 17.30
N LEU A 91 -7.58 -6.86 17.36
CA LEU A 91 -7.49 -8.18 18.00
C LEU A 91 -7.04 -8.09 19.47
N LEU A 92 -6.26 -7.09 19.82
CA LEU A 92 -5.82 -6.83 21.19
C LEU A 92 -5.91 -5.34 21.50
N GLU A 93 -6.59 -5.02 22.60
CA GLU A 93 -6.73 -3.66 23.11
C GLU A 93 -6.28 -3.63 24.58
N PRO A 94 -5.22 -2.88 24.93
CA PRO A 94 -4.81 -2.66 26.31
C PRO A 94 -5.87 -1.90 27.11
N ALA A 95 -5.94 -2.17 28.43
CA ALA A 95 -6.92 -1.51 29.30
C ALA A 95 -6.69 0.01 29.44
N GLU A 96 -5.44 0.45 29.34
CA GLU A 96 -5.09 1.87 29.38
C GLU A 96 -5.12 2.47 27.97
N SER A 97 -6.02 3.43 27.75
CA SER A 97 -6.06 4.19 26.50
C SER A 97 -4.81 5.07 26.39
N LYS A 98 -4.01 4.84 25.35
CA LYS A 98 -2.86 5.67 25.00
C LYS A 98 -3.11 6.45 23.70
N ARG A 99 -2.33 7.50 23.51
CA ARG A 99 -2.17 8.13 22.20
C ARG A 99 -1.23 7.28 21.36
N ILE A 100 -1.44 7.24 20.05
CA ILE A 100 -0.62 6.47 19.14
C ILE A 100 0.47 7.38 18.59
N GLU A 101 1.68 7.23 19.12
CA GLU A 101 2.88 7.95 18.67
C GLU A 101 3.65 7.12 17.66
N THR A 102 3.76 5.80 17.89
CA THR A 102 4.43 4.85 16.99
C THR A 102 3.52 3.70 16.57
N ILE A 103 3.42 3.48 15.26
CA ILE A 103 2.74 2.34 14.64
C ILE A 103 3.81 1.42 14.03
N PHE A 104 3.81 0.16 14.44
CA PHE A 104 4.74 -0.85 13.97
C PHE A 104 4.03 -1.84 13.05
N PHE A 105 4.64 -2.18 11.91
CA PHE A 105 4.07 -3.04 10.87
C PHE A 105 4.87 -4.33 10.74
N THR A 106 4.19 -5.44 10.55
CA THR A 106 4.78 -6.76 10.30
C THR A 106 3.80 -7.61 9.50
N ASN A 107 4.31 -8.53 8.68
CA ASN A 107 3.52 -9.59 8.09
C ASN A 107 3.11 -10.60 9.17
N ASP A 108 4.10 -11.08 9.91
CA ASP A 108 3.98 -12.16 10.90
C ASP A 108 4.51 -11.73 12.28
N LEU A 109 3.62 -11.45 13.22
CA LEU A 109 3.99 -11.12 14.59
C LEU A 109 4.53 -12.36 15.36
N THR A 110 5.84 -12.59 15.27
CA THR A 110 6.57 -13.58 16.07
C THR A 110 7.10 -12.99 17.39
N GLU A 111 7.67 -13.82 18.27
CA GLU A 111 8.27 -13.32 19.52
C GLU A 111 9.45 -12.37 19.26
N LEU A 112 10.29 -12.66 18.25
CA LEU A 112 11.42 -11.79 17.89
C LEU A 112 10.96 -10.44 17.34
N VAL A 113 9.92 -10.46 16.50
CA VAL A 113 9.28 -9.25 15.96
C VAL A 113 8.62 -8.43 17.09
N LEU A 114 8.00 -9.08 18.07
CA LEU A 114 7.45 -8.38 19.23
C LEU A 114 8.54 -7.68 20.05
N GLU A 115 9.70 -8.31 20.27
CA GLU A 115 10.82 -7.62 20.94
C GLU A 115 11.26 -6.39 20.15
N GLU A 116 11.35 -6.48 18.82
CA GLU A 116 11.65 -5.34 17.96
C GLU A 116 10.60 -4.22 18.08
N ALA A 117 9.31 -4.56 18.06
CA ALA A 117 8.24 -3.58 18.24
C ALA A 117 8.35 -2.83 19.59
N ILE A 118 8.73 -3.54 20.66
CA ILE A 118 8.96 -2.96 21.99
C ILE A 118 10.22 -2.07 21.98
N GLU A 119 11.31 -2.51 21.36
CA GLU A 119 12.53 -1.71 21.16
C GLU A 119 12.24 -0.41 20.40
N GLN A 120 11.26 -0.45 19.49
CA GLN A 120 10.77 0.69 18.72
C GLN A 120 9.67 1.50 19.46
N SER A 121 9.37 1.20 20.71
CA SER A 121 8.32 1.88 21.50
C SER A 121 6.96 1.93 20.78
N ALA A 122 6.57 0.82 20.15
CA ALA A 122 5.30 0.72 19.45
C ALA A 122 4.10 0.88 20.41
N ASP A 123 3.11 1.69 20.04
CA ASP A 123 1.82 1.78 20.73
C ASP A 123 0.77 0.87 20.08
N LEU A 124 0.92 0.65 18.78
CA LEU A 124 0.07 -0.20 17.95
C LEU A 124 0.94 -1.04 17.02
N ILE A 125 0.67 -2.34 16.96
CA ILE A 125 1.19 -3.25 15.95
C ILE A 125 0.08 -3.54 14.93
N ILE A 126 0.38 -3.34 13.64
CA ILE A 126 -0.43 -3.81 12.53
C ILE A 126 0.26 -5.07 11.99
N SER A 127 -0.32 -6.23 12.29
CA SER A 127 0.16 -7.55 11.85
C SER A 127 -0.71 -8.00 10.69
N TYR A 128 -0.15 -8.15 9.49
CA TYR A 128 -0.89 -8.59 8.30
C TYR A 128 -1.63 -9.90 8.58
N HIS A 129 -0.90 -10.94 9.00
CA HIS A 129 -1.49 -12.19 9.47
C HIS A 129 -2.01 -12.05 10.90
N PRO A 130 -3.21 -12.56 11.21
CA PRO A 130 -3.77 -12.52 12.55
C PRO A 130 -2.95 -13.39 13.52
N PRO A 131 -2.23 -12.82 14.51
CA PRO A 131 -1.56 -13.65 15.52
C PRO A 131 -2.58 -14.50 16.28
N LEU A 132 -3.81 -13.98 16.43
CA LEU A 132 -4.97 -14.64 17.04
C LEU A 132 -5.93 -15.29 16.04
N PHE A 133 -5.42 -15.99 15.02
CA PHE A 133 -6.30 -16.67 14.04
C PHE A 133 -7.29 -17.69 14.63
N LYS A 134 -6.91 -18.39 15.71
CA LYS A 134 -7.80 -19.29 16.47
C LYS A 134 -8.04 -18.74 17.87
N ALA A 135 -9.30 -18.79 18.32
CA ALA A 135 -9.68 -18.33 19.65
C ALA A 135 -8.85 -19.00 20.76
N LEU A 136 -8.21 -18.18 21.59
CA LEU A 136 -7.47 -18.65 22.77
C LEU A 136 -8.45 -18.91 23.92
N LYS A 137 -8.52 -20.15 24.38
CA LYS A 137 -9.36 -20.50 25.56
C LYS A 137 -8.73 -20.05 26.89
N ARG A 138 -7.42 -19.82 26.90
CA ARG A 138 -6.61 -19.43 28.06
C ARG A 138 -5.44 -18.59 27.57
N ILE A 139 -5.01 -17.63 28.39
CA ILE A 139 -3.79 -16.84 28.19
C ILE A 139 -2.84 -17.18 29.34
N THR A 140 -1.81 -17.98 29.03
CA THR A 140 -0.75 -18.39 29.96
C THR A 140 0.61 -18.16 29.29
N GLN A 141 1.70 -18.71 29.82
CA GLN A 141 3.02 -18.64 29.19
C GLN A 141 3.35 -19.89 28.34
N LYS A 142 2.38 -20.79 28.14
CA LYS A 142 2.60 -22.13 27.56
C LYS A 142 2.93 -22.09 26.07
N THR A 143 2.21 -21.29 25.29
CA THR A 143 2.43 -21.18 23.84
C THR A 143 2.96 -19.78 23.49
N TRP A 144 3.73 -19.69 22.41
CA TRP A 144 4.31 -18.43 21.96
C TRP A 144 3.23 -17.38 21.63
N LYS A 145 2.09 -17.78 21.05
CA LYS A 145 0.95 -16.89 20.82
C LYS A 145 0.37 -16.32 22.12
N GLU A 146 0.22 -17.15 23.16
CA GLU A 146 -0.24 -16.65 24.47
C GLU A 146 0.79 -15.70 25.11
N ARG A 147 2.09 -15.96 24.94
CA ARG A 147 3.16 -15.07 25.43
C ARG A 147 3.17 -13.73 24.71
N ILE A 148 2.97 -13.71 23.39
CA ILE A 148 2.78 -12.48 22.60
C ILE A 148 1.63 -11.66 23.17
N VAL A 149 0.45 -12.26 23.31
CA VAL A 149 -0.73 -11.57 23.87
C VAL A 149 -0.43 -11.00 25.25
N SER A 150 0.09 -11.84 26.15
CA SER A 150 0.38 -11.44 27.52
C SER A 150 1.39 -10.31 27.59
N LYS A 151 2.37 -10.28 26.67
CA LYS A 151 3.41 -9.26 26.63
C LYS A 151 2.92 -7.97 25.99
N CYS A 152 2.16 -8.02 24.89
CA CYS A 152 1.50 -6.84 24.32
C CYS A 152 0.61 -6.13 25.37
N LEU A 153 -0.21 -6.88 26.11
CA LEU A 153 -1.06 -6.32 27.16
C LEU A 153 -0.26 -5.69 28.29
N LYS A 154 0.85 -6.31 28.71
CA LYS A 154 1.74 -5.77 29.75
C LYS A 154 2.41 -4.46 29.33
N GLU A 155 2.92 -4.40 28.10
CA GLU A 155 3.59 -3.21 27.57
C GLU A 155 2.58 -2.15 27.09
N GLY A 156 1.29 -2.50 27.05
CA GLY A 156 0.21 -1.63 26.63
C GLY A 156 0.28 -1.31 25.14
N ILE A 157 0.46 -2.36 24.32
CA ILE A 157 0.53 -2.32 22.86
C ILE A 157 -0.74 -2.95 22.28
N ALA A 158 -1.45 -2.19 21.44
CA ALA A 158 -2.60 -2.71 20.70
C ALA A 158 -2.15 -3.55 19.50
N VAL A 159 -2.99 -4.49 19.05
CA VAL A 159 -2.73 -5.28 17.84
C VAL A 159 -3.94 -5.27 16.92
N TYR A 160 -3.75 -4.80 15.69
CA TYR A 160 -4.73 -4.82 14.62
C TYR A 160 -4.26 -5.77 13.50
N SER A 161 -5.19 -6.47 12.85
CA SER A 161 -4.88 -7.32 11.70
C SER A 161 -5.87 -7.13 10.56
N PRO A 162 -5.42 -6.73 9.36
CA PRO A 162 -6.30 -6.56 8.21
C PRO A 162 -6.53 -7.85 7.41
N HIS A 163 -5.49 -8.68 7.24
CA HIS A 163 -5.50 -9.93 6.49
C HIS A 163 -6.32 -9.85 5.18
N THR A 164 -7.35 -10.67 5.01
CA THR A 164 -8.07 -10.81 3.73
C THR A 164 -8.80 -9.55 3.27
N CYS A 165 -9.10 -8.58 4.16
CA CYS A 165 -9.67 -7.31 3.66
C CYS A 165 -8.66 -6.52 2.82
N TRP A 166 -7.36 -6.65 3.11
CA TRP A 166 -6.29 -6.05 2.31
C TRP A 166 -5.95 -6.86 1.05
N ASP A 167 -6.24 -8.16 1.01
CA ASP A 167 -6.19 -8.94 -0.22
C ASP A 167 -7.27 -8.49 -1.21
N THR A 168 -8.46 -8.21 -0.68
CA THR A 168 -9.67 -7.95 -1.46
C THR A 168 -9.71 -6.52 -2.00
N VAL A 169 -9.39 -5.53 -1.17
CA VAL A 169 -9.54 -4.11 -1.50
C VAL A 169 -8.70 -3.69 -2.70
N TYR A 170 -9.20 -2.73 -3.48
CA TYR A 170 -8.38 -2.09 -4.51
C TYR A 170 -7.22 -1.29 -3.91
N GLY A 171 -6.05 -1.39 -4.53
CA GLY A 171 -4.81 -0.81 -4.02
C GLY A 171 -4.23 -1.56 -2.81
N GLY A 172 -4.77 -2.76 -2.53
CA GLY A 172 -4.29 -3.68 -1.51
C GLY A 172 -3.15 -4.58 -2.00
N VAL A 173 -2.98 -5.73 -1.33
CA VAL A 173 -1.81 -6.62 -1.50
C VAL A 173 -1.71 -7.18 -2.91
N ASN A 174 -2.82 -7.67 -3.48
CA ASN A 174 -2.81 -8.23 -4.84
C ASN A 174 -2.49 -7.18 -5.92
N ASP A 175 -2.94 -5.94 -5.74
CA ASP A 175 -2.62 -4.84 -6.66
C ASP A 175 -1.17 -4.40 -6.51
N TRP A 176 -0.62 -4.44 -5.28
CA TRP A 176 0.82 -4.24 -5.05
C TRP A 176 1.65 -5.33 -5.71
N LEU A 177 1.30 -6.60 -5.56
CA LEU A 177 2.03 -7.72 -6.17
C LEU A 177 2.10 -7.57 -7.71
N LEU A 178 0.98 -7.19 -8.34
CA LEU A 178 0.92 -6.95 -9.78
C LEU A 178 1.65 -5.67 -10.21
N SER A 179 1.88 -4.71 -9.32
CA SER A 179 2.54 -3.44 -9.68
C SER A 179 4.00 -3.59 -10.12
N GLY A 180 4.64 -4.72 -9.80
CA GLY A 180 5.97 -5.08 -10.31
C GLY A 180 5.97 -5.56 -11.77
N LEU A 181 4.81 -5.86 -12.33
CA LEU A 181 4.67 -6.44 -13.68
C LEU A 181 4.51 -5.35 -14.75
N PRO A 182 4.63 -5.69 -16.05
CA PRO A 182 4.37 -4.74 -17.12
C PRO A 182 2.94 -4.17 -17.07
N ALA A 183 2.75 -3.02 -17.72
CA ALA A 183 1.47 -2.33 -17.75
C ALA A 183 0.35 -3.22 -18.33
N GLY A 184 -0.84 -3.10 -17.74
CA GLY A 184 -2.02 -3.84 -18.13
C GLY A 184 -3.24 -3.42 -17.33
N ILE A 185 -4.37 -4.04 -17.64
CA ILE A 185 -5.65 -3.82 -16.96
C ILE A 185 -5.86 -4.95 -15.96
N SER A 186 -6.02 -4.60 -14.68
CA SER A 186 -6.24 -5.53 -13.58
C SER A 186 -7.70 -5.53 -13.11
N THR A 187 -8.32 -6.70 -13.01
CA THR A 187 -9.66 -6.89 -12.45
C THR A 187 -9.70 -8.03 -11.43
N PRO A 188 -10.64 -8.05 -10.47
CA PRO A 188 -10.75 -9.15 -9.51
C PRO A 188 -11.12 -10.47 -10.19
N ILE A 189 -10.57 -11.59 -9.70
CA ILE A 189 -10.94 -12.93 -10.18
C ILE A 189 -12.31 -13.31 -9.65
N ILE A 190 -12.53 -13.06 -8.35
CA ILE A 190 -13.81 -13.27 -7.68
C ILE A 190 -14.29 -11.91 -7.18
N PRO A 191 -15.09 -11.17 -7.97
CA PRO A 191 -15.63 -9.88 -7.55
C PRO A 191 -16.52 -10.04 -6.32
N ASN A 192 -16.44 -9.09 -5.38
CA ASN A 192 -17.37 -9.08 -4.26
C ASN A 192 -18.81 -8.91 -4.77
N LYS A 193 -19.72 -9.72 -4.19
CA LYS A 193 -21.16 -9.50 -4.39
C LYS A 193 -21.47 -8.15 -3.77
N THR A 194 -21.85 -7.19 -4.62
CA THR A 194 -22.24 -5.86 -4.20
C THR A 194 -23.12 -5.93 -2.95
N HIS A 195 -22.66 -5.34 -1.84
CA HIS A 195 -23.64 -4.83 -0.89
C HIS A 195 -24.46 -3.80 -1.68
N SER A 196 -25.78 -3.93 -1.61
CA SER A 196 -26.76 -3.17 -2.37
C SER A 196 -26.85 -1.69 -1.94
N SER A 197 -25.73 -1.08 -1.56
CA SER A 197 -25.56 0.36 -1.38
C SER A 197 -24.31 0.75 -2.16
N SER A 198 -24.52 1.06 -3.44
CA SER A 198 -23.50 1.45 -4.39
C SER A 198 -22.77 2.73 -3.94
N ASP A 199 -21.49 2.63 -3.57
CA ASP A 199 -20.64 3.81 -3.35
C ASP A 199 -20.01 4.31 -4.65
N PHE A 200 -19.88 3.50 -5.71
CA PHE A 200 -19.46 3.98 -7.05
C PHE A 200 -20.66 4.00 -7.99
N GLN A 201 -21.34 5.15 -8.04
CA GLN A 201 -22.58 5.30 -8.82
C GLN A 201 -22.32 5.87 -10.21
N LEU A 202 -21.27 6.68 -10.35
CA LEU A 202 -20.99 7.42 -11.57
C LEU A 202 -19.66 6.98 -12.18
N GLN A 203 -19.69 6.66 -13.47
CA GLN A 203 -18.52 6.59 -14.33
C GLN A 203 -18.43 7.89 -15.14
N LEU A 204 -17.40 8.67 -14.87
CA LEU A 204 -17.07 9.90 -15.59
C LEU A 204 -16.08 9.55 -16.71
N LYS A 205 -16.59 9.37 -17.92
CA LYS A 205 -15.76 9.07 -19.09
C LYS A 205 -15.21 10.36 -19.67
N LEU A 206 -13.89 10.44 -19.75
CA LEU A 206 -13.19 11.60 -20.26
C LEU A 206 -13.40 11.72 -21.77
N ASN A 207 -13.73 12.93 -22.24
CA ASN A 207 -13.82 13.19 -23.69
C ASN A 207 -12.43 13.35 -24.35
N THR A 208 -11.37 13.44 -23.53
CA THR A 208 -9.97 13.52 -23.95
C THR A 208 -9.14 12.58 -23.09
N LEU A 209 -8.40 11.65 -23.72
CA LEU A 209 -7.48 10.76 -23.02
C LEU A 209 -6.31 11.58 -22.44
N LEU A 210 -6.16 11.57 -21.12
CA LEU A 210 -5.12 12.33 -20.42
C LEU A 210 -3.90 11.45 -20.11
N ARG A 211 -2.72 12.04 -20.21
CA ARG A 211 -1.47 11.39 -19.83
C ARG A 211 -0.45 12.42 -19.34
N ASP A 212 -0.05 12.28 -18.09
CA ASP A 212 1.06 13.04 -17.50
C ASP A 212 0.91 14.58 -17.61
N ASP A 213 -0.32 15.08 -17.69
CA ASP A 213 -0.66 16.50 -17.62
C ASP A 213 -1.17 16.91 -16.23
N ASP A 214 -1.30 18.21 -15.99
CA ASP A 214 -1.70 18.76 -14.69
C ASP A 214 -3.08 18.23 -14.24
N ASN A 215 -3.98 17.98 -15.20
CA ASN A 215 -5.30 17.42 -14.93
C ASN A 215 -5.18 15.96 -14.49
N TYR A 216 -4.41 15.13 -15.20
CA TYR A 216 -4.15 13.74 -14.81
C TYR A 216 -3.55 13.66 -13.40
N LEU A 217 -2.58 14.52 -13.07
CA LEU A 217 -1.96 14.52 -11.75
C LEU A 217 -2.94 14.96 -10.64
N ALA A 218 -3.80 15.95 -10.93
CA ALA A 218 -4.84 16.40 -10.01
C ALA A 218 -5.91 15.31 -9.77
N ILE A 219 -6.36 14.66 -10.84
CA ILE A 219 -7.31 13.54 -10.79
C ILE A 219 -6.71 12.35 -10.01
N LYS A 220 -5.45 12.01 -10.30
CA LYS A 220 -4.74 10.95 -9.57
C LYS A 220 -4.59 11.28 -8.09
N LYS A 221 -4.28 12.53 -7.76
CA LYS A 221 -4.22 13.01 -6.38
C LYS A 221 -5.57 12.89 -5.68
N PHE A 222 -6.65 13.34 -6.33
CA PHE A 222 -8.01 13.23 -5.80
C PHE A 222 -8.41 11.78 -5.55
N VAL A 223 -8.12 10.88 -6.50
CA VAL A 223 -8.44 9.47 -6.33
C VAL A 223 -7.63 8.84 -5.19
N THR A 224 -6.37 9.24 -5.06
CA THR A 224 -5.51 8.78 -3.96
C THR A 224 -5.99 9.29 -2.60
N SER A 225 -6.63 10.46 -2.51
CA SER A 225 -7.23 10.95 -1.27
C SER A 225 -8.61 10.37 -0.95
N HIS A 226 -9.25 9.69 -1.91
CA HIS A 226 -10.57 9.08 -1.76
C HIS A 226 -10.59 7.61 -2.27
N PRO A 227 -9.72 6.73 -1.76
CA PRO A 227 -9.50 5.38 -2.32
C PRO A 227 -10.71 4.44 -2.23
N GLY A 228 -11.65 4.68 -1.30
CA GLY A 228 -12.88 3.90 -1.13
C GLY A 228 -14.11 4.48 -1.82
N SER A 229 -14.00 5.66 -2.45
CA SER A 229 -15.14 6.36 -3.07
C SER A 229 -14.82 6.97 -4.42
N SER A 230 -13.60 6.75 -4.92
CA SER A 230 -13.19 7.08 -6.27
C SER A 230 -12.13 6.10 -6.81
N ARG A 231 -12.09 5.90 -8.12
CA ARG A 231 -11.16 4.97 -8.78
C ARG A 231 -10.84 5.40 -10.21
N LEU A 232 -9.57 5.31 -10.59
CA LEU A 232 -9.15 5.52 -11.98
C LEU A 232 -9.40 4.28 -12.82
N ILE A 233 -9.86 4.49 -14.05
CA ILE A 233 -9.96 3.49 -15.10
C ILE A 233 -9.15 4.00 -16.28
N SER A 234 -8.08 3.29 -16.61
CA SER A 234 -7.22 3.62 -17.74
C SER A 234 -7.51 2.72 -18.95
N ASP A 235 -7.24 3.25 -20.14
CA ASP A 235 -7.27 2.48 -21.39
C ASP A 235 -6.10 1.47 -21.46
N ALA A 236 -6.09 0.68 -22.54
CA ALA A 236 -5.06 -0.31 -22.78
C ALA A 236 -3.66 0.29 -22.82
N GLU A 237 -3.48 1.54 -23.25
CA GLU A 237 -2.21 2.24 -23.34
C GLU A 237 -1.81 2.98 -22.05
N GLY A 238 -2.56 2.78 -20.96
CA GLY A 238 -2.31 3.37 -19.65
C GLY A 238 -2.69 4.85 -19.54
N LYS A 239 -3.42 5.40 -20.51
CA LYS A 239 -3.98 6.74 -20.42
C LYS A 239 -5.27 6.69 -19.63
N LEU A 240 -5.55 7.74 -18.88
CA LEU A 240 -6.78 7.81 -18.11
C LEU A 240 -7.99 7.89 -19.06
N GLU A 241 -8.89 6.91 -18.99
CA GLU A 241 -10.10 6.82 -19.81
C GLU A 241 -11.34 7.31 -19.04
N SER A 242 -11.48 6.87 -17.79
CA SER A 242 -12.61 7.27 -16.95
C SER A 242 -12.24 7.27 -15.48
N VAL A 243 -13.08 7.92 -14.68
CA VAL A 243 -13.00 7.91 -13.22
C VAL A 243 -14.33 7.44 -12.67
N LEU A 244 -14.31 6.44 -11.81
CA LEU A 244 -15.47 6.04 -11.02
C LEU A 244 -15.49 6.87 -9.77
N ILE A 245 -16.63 7.43 -9.40
CA ILE A 245 -16.80 8.16 -8.14
C ILE A 245 -18.18 7.87 -7.53
N SER A 246 -18.27 8.10 -6.22
CA SER A 246 -19.57 8.29 -5.56
C SER A 246 -20.26 9.55 -6.05
N GLU A 247 -21.59 9.54 -6.11
CA GLU A 247 -22.37 10.72 -6.51
C GLU A 247 -22.09 11.92 -5.58
N ALA A 248 -21.84 11.66 -4.29
CA ALA A 248 -21.51 12.68 -3.29
C ALA A 248 -20.15 13.38 -3.52
N LEU A 249 -19.25 12.77 -4.29
CA LEU A 249 -17.93 13.34 -4.59
C LEU A 249 -17.90 14.12 -5.90
N LEU A 250 -19.01 14.20 -6.65
CA LEU A 250 -19.01 14.84 -7.96
C LEU A 250 -18.60 16.32 -7.89
N GLU A 251 -19.18 17.07 -6.95
CA GLU A 251 -18.89 18.51 -6.80
C GLU A 251 -17.43 18.74 -6.39
N SER A 252 -16.93 18.03 -5.37
CA SER A 252 -15.53 18.18 -4.92
C SER A 252 -14.54 17.73 -5.99
N PHE A 253 -14.89 16.69 -6.76
CA PHE A 253 -14.07 16.22 -7.86
C PHE A 253 -13.91 17.28 -8.95
N GLU A 254 -15.00 17.93 -9.36
CA GLU A 254 -14.96 19.00 -10.35
C GLU A 254 -14.13 20.20 -9.87
N GLU A 255 -14.31 20.59 -8.60
CA GLU A 255 -13.58 21.72 -7.99
C GLU A 255 -12.07 21.45 -7.83
N GLU A 256 -11.70 20.27 -7.34
CA GLU A 256 -10.31 19.96 -6.99
C GLU A 256 -9.45 19.58 -8.19
N THR A 257 -10.07 19.04 -9.26
CA THR A 257 -9.32 18.47 -10.39
C THR A 257 -9.35 19.33 -11.65
N ASN A 258 -10.15 20.41 -11.66
CA ASN A 258 -10.41 21.22 -12.86
C ASN A 258 -10.73 20.30 -14.07
N PHE A 259 -11.60 19.32 -13.81
CA PHE A 259 -11.78 18.13 -14.63
C PHE A 259 -12.16 18.50 -16.07
N PRO A 260 -11.53 17.91 -17.11
CA PRO A 260 -11.89 18.20 -18.49
C PRO A 260 -13.32 17.73 -18.81
N SER A 261 -13.85 18.18 -19.95
CA SER A 261 -15.19 17.77 -20.39
C SER A 261 -15.33 16.25 -20.37
N TYR A 262 -16.39 15.77 -19.73
CA TYR A 262 -16.66 14.36 -19.53
C TYR A 262 -18.11 14.03 -19.89
N THR A 263 -18.40 12.74 -19.98
CA THR A 263 -19.78 12.22 -20.00
C THR A 263 -19.97 11.35 -18.76
N SER A 264 -21.02 11.61 -17.99
CA SER A 264 -21.38 10.77 -16.85
C SER A 264 -22.36 9.68 -17.29
N SER A 265 -22.18 8.50 -16.73
CA SER A 265 -23.11 7.39 -16.85
C SER A 265 -23.14 6.60 -15.54
N THR A 266 -24.18 5.80 -15.34
CA THR A 266 -24.21 4.86 -14.21
C THR A 266 -23.08 3.85 -14.37
N ALA A 267 -22.25 3.68 -13.35
CA ALA A 267 -21.14 2.74 -13.39
C ALA A 267 -21.63 1.30 -13.66
N PRO A 268 -20.96 0.53 -14.54
CA PRO A 268 -21.26 -0.88 -14.71
C PRO A 268 -21.10 -1.65 -13.40
N LYS A 269 -21.99 -2.62 -13.12
CA LYS A 269 -22.00 -3.39 -11.86
C LYS A 269 -20.68 -4.09 -11.52
N GLU A 270 -19.89 -4.44 -12.53
CA GLU A 270 -18.58 -5.07 -12.38
C GLU A 270 -17.50 -4.09 -11.91
N LEU A 271 -17.67 -2.81 -12.24
CA LEU A 271 -16.79 -1.70 -11.89
C LEU A 271 -17.17 -1.05 -10.55
N SER A 272 -18.39 -1.28 -10.06
CA SER A 272 -18.92 -0.75 -8.81
C SER A 272 -18.65 -1.64 -7.58
N SER A 273 -17.70 -2.57 -7.66
CA SER A 273 -17.35 -3.45 -6.54
C SER A 273 -16.24 -2.81 -5.69
N ASP A 274 -16.31 -2.98 -4.37
CA ASP A 274 -15.29 -2.50 -3.42
C ASP A 274 -14.00 -3.35 -3.45
N GLY A 275 -13.80 -4.13 -4.52
CA GLY A 275 -12.72 -5.10 -4.68
C GLY A 275 -13.23 -6.51 -4.96
N GLY A 276 -12.35 -7.48 -4.70
CA GLY A 276 -12.63 -8.91 -4.84
C GLY A 276 -11.38 -9.74 -4.62
N THR A 277 -11.53 -11.05 -4.51
CA THR A 277 -10.40 -11.96 -4.25
C THR A 277 -9.56 -12.16 -5.51
N GLY A 278 -8.24 -12.10 -5.36
CA GLY A 278 -7.27 -12.24 -6.44
C GLY A 278 -7.39 -11.16 -7.52
N ARG A 279 -6.52 -11.23 -8.52
CA ARG A 279 -6.52 -10.33 -9.68
C ARG A 279 -6.18 -11.06 -10.96
N ILE A 280 -6.79 -10.66 -12.06
CA ILE A 280 -6.38 -11.04 -13.40
C ILE A 280 -5.88 -9.80 -14.13
N LEU A 281 -4.62 -9.84 -14.54
CA LEU A 281 -3.94 -8.78 -15.28
C LEU A 281 -3.90 -9.15 -16.76
N GLN A 282 -4.56 -8.35 -17.59
CA GLN A 282 -4.42 -8.39 -19.03
C GLN A 282 -3.34 -7.38 -19.44
N LEU A 283 -2.20 -7.88 -19.94
CA LEU A 283 -1.08 -7.04 -20.35
C LEU A 283 -1.41 -6.24 -21.62
N THR A 284 -0.91 -5.02 -21.67
CA THR A 284 -1.00 -4.15 -22.85
C THR A 284 -0.18 -4.69 -24.01
N ASN A 285 1.05 -5.13 -23.71
CA ASN A 285 1.97 -5.73 -24.67
C ASN A 285 2.41 -7.09 -24.14
N PRO A 286 2.44 -8.13 -24.97
CA PRO A 286 2.98 -9.43 -24.56
C PRO A 286 4.44 -9.31 -24.11
N VAL A 287 4.81 -10.08 -23.09
CA VAL A 287 6.20 -10.25 -22.63
C VAL A 287 6.50 -11.73 -22.43
N THR A 288 7.76 -12.11 -22.23
CA THR A 288 8.11 -13.51 -21.99
C THR A 288 7.89 -13.92 -20.53
N ILE A 289 7.72 -15.22 -20.27
CA ILE A 289 7.71 -15.76 -18.90
C ILE A 289 8.99 -15.37 -18.15
N GLN A 290 10.15 -15.40 -18.80
CA GLN A 290 11.42 -14.97 -18.21
C GLN A 290 11.37 -13.52 -17.71
N GLU A 291 10.81 -12.60 -18.51
CA GLU A 291 10.66 -11.21 -18.08
C GLU A 291 9.74 -11.08 -16.86
N ILE A 292 8.64 -11.84 -16.79
CA ILE A 292 7.77 -11.86 -15.61
C ILE A 292 8.54 -12.39 -14.39
N VAL A 293 9.28 -13.48 -14.54
CA VAL A 293 10.10 -14.07 -13.47
C VAL A 293 11.09 -13.04 -12.93
N ASP A 294 11.84 -12.36 -13.80
CA ASP A 294 12.84 -11.37 -13.38
C ASP A 294 12.20 -10.19 -12.64
N ARG A 295 11.07 -9.69 -13.16
CA ARG A 295 10.30 -8.61 -12.51
C ARG A 295 9.75 -9.02 -11.14
N VAL A 296 9.22 -10.23 -11.00
CA VAL A 296 8.72 -10.74 -9.72
C VAL A 296 9.87 -10.90 -8.72
N LYS A 297 11.04 -11.40 -9.16
CA LYS A 297 12.22 -11.50 -8.30
C LYS A 297 12.66 -10.15 -7.77
N ASP A 298 12.74 -9.14 -8.65
CA ASP A 298 13.13 -7.79 -8.25
C ASP A 298 12.08 -7.14 -7.32
N HIS A 299 10.79 -7.31 -7.64
CA HIS A 299 9.69 -6.70 -6.88
C HIS A 299 9.51 -7.31 -5.49
N CYS A 300 9.71 -8.63 -5.36
CA CYS A 300 9.54 -9.36 -4.10
C CYS A 300 10.87 -9.59 -3.34
N GLY A 301 12.00 -9.07 -3.86
CA GLY A 301 13.32 -9.24 -3.24
C GLY A 301 13.89 -10.67 -3.29
N LEU A 302 13.45 -11.50 -4.24
CA LEU A 302 13.78 -12.93 -4.36
C LEU A 302 15.00 -13.17 -5.24
N HIS A 303 16.10 -12.46 -5.01
CA HIS A 303 17.28 -12.54 -5.87
C HIS A 303 17.97 -13.92 -5.78
N GLU A 304 17.88 -14.60 -4.64
CA GLU A 304 18.49 -15.91 -4.38
C GLU A 304 17.83 -17.05 -5.19
N GLY A 305 16.55 -16.91 -5.54
CA GLY A 305 15.83 -17.92 -6.33
C GLY A 305 14.32 -17.76 -6.26
N ILE A 306 13.63 -18.33 -7.24
CA ILE A 306 12.17 -18.40 -7.30
C ILE A 306 11.78 -19.71 -7.98
N GLN A 307 10.63 -20.28 -7.60
CA GLN A 307 10.17 -21.54 -8.16
C GLN A 307 9.22 -21.28 -9.33
N VAL A 308 9.46 -21.99 -10.45
CA VAL A 308 8.64 -21.88 -11.65
C VAL A 308 8.23 -23.28 -12.11
N GLY A 309 6.92 -23.51 -12.23
CA GLY A 309 6.35 -24.69 -12.89
C GLY A 309 5.86 -24.28 -14.28
N LEU A 310 6.48 -24.76 -15.35
CA LEU A 310 6.06 -24.39 -16.70
C LEU A 310 4.82 -25.18 -17.14
N GLY A 311 3.95 -24.52 -17.90
CA GLY A 311 2.92 -25.17 -18.70
C GLY A 311 3.53 -26.20 -19.67
N VAL A 312 2.79 -27.26 -20.01
CA VAL A 312 3.30 -28.36 -20.84
C VAL A 312 3.90 -27.88 -22.18
N ASN A 313 3.36 -26.83 -22.79
CA ASN A 313 3.88 -26.26 -24.04
C ASN A 313 4.60 -24.91 -23.83
N HIS A 314 4.90 -24.54 -22.59
CA HIS A 314 5.60 -23.32 -22.26
C HIS A 314 7.11 -23.54 -22.11
N SER A 315 7.87 -22.54 -22.52
CA SER A 315 9.27 -22.31 -22.15
C SER A 315 9.38 -20.94 -21.49
N LEU A 316 10.55 -20.61 -20.95
CA LEU A 316 10.79 -19.27 -20.40
C LEU A 316 10.67 -18.17 -21.47
N ASP A 317 10.79 -18.52 -22.75
CA ASP A 317 10.62 -17.59 -23.88
C ASP A 317 9.16 -17.48 -24.38
N SER A 318 8.24 -18.27 -23.83
CA SER A 318 6.82 -18.21 -24.23
C SER A 318 6.21 -16.85 -23.90
N GLU A 319 5.38 -16.33 -24.81
CA GLU A 319 4.68 -15.07 -24.63
C GLU A 319 3.54 -15.20 -23.61
N VAL A 320 3.41 -14.17 -22.79
CA VAL A 320 2.41 -13.99 -21.74
C VAL A 320 1.61 -12.76 -22.09
N THR A 321 0.29 -12.89 -22.09
CA THR A 321 -0.67 -11.80 -22.27
C THR A 321 -1.57 -11.63 -21.06
N LYS A 322 -1.75 -12.69 -20.27
CA LYS A 322 -2.68 -12.72 -19.14
C LYS A 322 -2.08 -13.44 -17.95
N ILE A 323 -2.16 -12.78 -16.78
CA ILE A 323 -1.59 -13.27 -15.53
C ILE A 323 -2.69 -13.28 -14.48
N ALA A 324 -2.96 -14.41 -13.85
CA ALA A 324 -3.83 -14.48 -12.68
C ALA A 324 -2.95 -14.51 -11.43
N ALA A 325 -3.23 -13.64 -10.46
CA ALA A 325 -2.46 -13.49 -9.25
C ALA A 325 -3.32 -13.58 -8.00
N CYS A 326 -2.78 -14.21 -6.97
CA CYS A 326 -3.32 -14.21 -5.61
C CYS A 326 -2.13 -14.32 -4.65
N ALA A 327 -1.84 -13.28 -3.89
CA ALA A 327 -0.84 -13.32 -2.83
C ALA A 327 -1.20 -14.41 -1.79
N GLY A 328 -0.18 -14.87 -1.05
CA GLY A 328 -0.32 -15.94 -0.07
C GLY A 328 -0.62 -17.30 -0.71
N SER A 329 -1.64 -17.99 -0.20
CA SER A 329 -2.07 -19.33 -0.67
C SER A 329 -3.13 -19.26 -1.77
N GLY A 330 -2.74 -19.07 -3.02
CA GLY A 330 -3.66 -18.75 -4.11
C GLY A 330 -4.41 -19.91 -4.76
N SER A 331 -4.18 -21.17 -4.39
CA SER A 331 -4.67 -22.34 -5.15
C SER A 331 -6.18 -22.35 -5.37
N SER A 332 -6.96 -22.06 -4.32
CA SER A 332 -8.43 -22.04 -4.38
C SER A 332 -9.00 -20.93 -5.27
N VAL A 333 -8.22 -19.85 -5.48
CA VAL A 333 -8.62 -18.69 -6.29
C VAL A 333 -8.17 -18.85 -7.73
N LEU A 334 -7.00 -19.46 -7.95
CA LEU A 334 -6.33 -19.53 -9.25
C LEU A 334 -6.72 -20.76 -10.07
N ASN A 335 -7.01 -21.90 -9.43
CA ASN A 335 -7.31 -23.14 -10.15
C ASN A 335 -8.46 -22.97 -11.14
N GLY A 336 -8.20 -23.32 -12.41
CA GLY A 336 -9.18 -23.26 -13.49
C GLY A 336 -9.38 -21.87 -14.09
N ILE A 337 -8.69 -20.83 -13.61
CA ILE A 337 -8.75 -19.49 -14.19
C ILE A 337 -7.99 -19.48 -15.53
N PRO A 338 -8.60 -19.02 -16.64
CA PRO A 338 -7.93 -18.99 -17.93
C PRO A 338 -6.89 -17.85 -17.98
N ALA A 339 -5.61 -18.18 -17.77
CA ALA A 339 -4.47 -17.28 -17.85
C ALA A 339 -3.24 -18.02 -18.41
N ASP A 340 -2.23 -17.27 -18.84
CA ASP A 340 -0.96 -17.85 -19.33
C ASP A 340 -0.04 -18.18 -18.15
N VAL A 341 -0.10 -17.35 -17.09
CA VAL A 341 0.69 -17.48 -15.86
C VAL A 341 -0.19 -17.31 -14.62
N TYR A 342 0.04 -18.15 -13.62
CA TYR A 342 -0.38 -17.98 -12.24
C TYR A 342 0.78 -17.43 -11.39
N LEU A 343 0.51 -16.41 -10.59
CA LEU A 343 1.45 -15.81 -9.66
C LEU A 343 0.89 -15.88 -8.23
N THR A 344 1.57 -16.59 -7.33
CA THR A 344 1.12 -16.73 -5.94
C THR A 344 2.30 -17.00 -5.00
N GLY A 345 2.07 -16.93 -3.69
CA GLY A 345 3.05 -17.33 -2.70
C GLY A 345 3.27 -18.83 -2.70
N GLU A 346 2.18 -19.59 -2.58
CA GLU A 346 2.21 -21.04 -2.52
C GLU A 346 1.08 -21.73 -3.30
N MET A 347 1.42 -22.91 -3.83
CA MET A 347 0.50 -23.79 -4.53
C MET A 347 0.90 -25.24 -4.28
N SER A 348 -0.08 -26.14 -4.09
CA SER A 348 0.23 -27.55 -3.83
C SER A 348 0.85 -28.22 -5.06
N HIS A 349 1.61 -29.29 -4.86
CA HIS A 349 2.22 -30.02 -5.96
C HIS A 349 1.21 -30.49 -7.02
N HIS A 350 0.04 -30.96 -6.58
CA HIS A 350 -1.01 -31.43 -7.50
C HIS A 350 -1.66 -30.27 -8.26
N ASP A 351 -1.85 -29.12 -7.62
CA ASP A 351 -2.38 -27.92 -8.28
C ASP A 351 -1.39 -27.38 -9.33
N VAL A 352 -0.08 -27.40 -9.04
CA VAL A 352 0.96 -27.04 -10.03
C VAL A 352 0.96 -28.01 -11.21
N LEU A 353 0.81 -29.32 -10.97
CA LEU A 353 0.69 -30.31 -12.05
C LEU A 353 -0.56 -30.09 -12.91
N GLU A 354 -1.69 -29.78 -12.29
CA GLU A 354 -2.94 -29.49 -12.99
C GLU A 354 -2.84 -28.21 -13.83
N ALA A 355 -2.29 -27.13 -13.26
CA ALA A 355 -2.01 -25.89 -13.99
C ALA A 355 -1.09 -26.16 -15.18
N SER A 356 0.00 -26.89 -14.97
CA SER A 356 0.95 -27.26 -16.02
C SER A 356 0.26 -28.00 -17.17
N HIS A 357 -0.56 -29.01 -16.84
CA HIS A 357 -1.30 -29.79 -17.83
C HIS A 357 -2.32 -28.96 -18.61
N ASN A 358 -2.95 -28.00 -17.95
CA ASN A 358 -3.85 -27.02 -18.57
C ASN A 358 -3.12 -25.91 -19.32
N ASN A 359 -1.81 -26.07 -19.54
CA ASN A 359 -0.94 -25.14 -20.26
C ASN A 359 -0.88 -23.76 -19.59
N VAL A 360 -0.84 -23.74 -18.26
CA VAL A 360 -0.63 -22.55 -17.44
C VAL A 360 0.69 -22.69 -16.69
N SER A 361 1.55 -21.68 -16.78
CA SER A 361 2.78 -21.65 -15.97
C SER A 361 2.50 -21.08 -14.58
N VAL A 362 3.22 -21.53 -13.56
CA VAL A 362 3.07 -21.09 -12.17
C VAL A 362 4.38 -20.49 -11.69
N ILE A 363 4.32 -19.31 -11.08
CA ILE A 363 5.44 -18.65 -10.41
C ILE A 363 5.10 -18.58 -8.92
N LEU A 364 5.98 -19.13 -8.08
CA LEU A 364 5.80 -19.19 -6.62
C LEU A 364 6.86 -18.33 -5.93
N THR A 365 6.40 -17.34 -5.15
CA THR A 365 7.28 -16.40 -4.43
C THR A 365 7.62 -16.84 -3.00
N HIS A 366 7.04 -17.94 -2.54
CA HIS A 366 6.81 -18.24 -1.12
C HIS A 366 5.78 -17.28 -0.50
N HIS A 367 5.11 -17.74 0.56
CA HIS A 367 3.88 -17.15 1.09
C HIS A 367 4.03 -15.66 1.44
N SER A 368 4.83 -15.35 2.47
CA SER A 368 4.93 -14.00 3.01
C SER A 368 5.66 -13.02 2.07
N ASN A 369 6.45 -13.51 1.11
CA ASN A 369 7.17 -12.64 0.16
C ASN A 369 6.23 -12.01 -0.89
N SER A 370 5.06 -12.61 -1.14
CA SER A 370 4.02 -12.00 -1.98
C SER A 370 3.16 -10.96 -1.24
N GLU A 371 3.44 -10.69 0.03
CA GLU A 371 2.60 -9.87 0.91
C GLU A 371 3.39 -8.74 1.57
N ARG A 372 4.54 -9.08 2.16
CA ARG A 372 5.31 -8.23 3.07
C ARG A 372 5.67 -6.87 2.50
N GLY A 373 6.07 -6.80 1.23
CA GLY A 373 6.50 -5.54 0.61
C GLY A 373 5.38 -4.51 0.49
N PHE A 374 4.11 -4.90 0.62
CA PHE A 374 3.00 -3.95 0.70
C PHE A 374 3.08 -3.06 1.95
N LEU A 375 3.66 -3.55 3.04
CA LEU A 375 3.74 -2.81 4.31
C LEU A 375 4.60 -1.55 4.21
N ASP A 376 5.68 -1.60 3.42
CA ASP A 376 6.54 -0.44 3.14
C ASP A 376 5.80 0.64 2.34
N ILE A 377 4.86 0.22 1.49
CA ILE A 377 4.05 1.13 0.69
C ILE A 377 2.90 1.72 1.51
N PHE A 378 2.28 0.90 2.36
CA PHE A 378 1.10 1.31 3.11
C PHE A 378 1.44 2.14 4.36
N SER A 379 2.51 1.82 5.07
CA SER A 379 2.85 2.48 6.33
C SER A 379 2.96 4.02 6.23
N PRO A 380 3.66 4.64 5.26
CA PRO A 380 3.66 6.10 5.13
C PRO A 380 2.29 6.66 4.73
N LYS A 381 1.51 5.94 3.91
CA LYS A 381 0.16 6.35 3.48
C LYS A 381 -0.78 6.48 4.68
N LEU A 382 -0.74 5.53 5.62
CA LEU A 382 -1.54 5.60 6.84
C LEU A 382 -1.20 6.84 7.67
N ALA A 383 0.09 7.10 7.88
CA ALA A 383 0.54 8.25 8.66
C ALA A 383 0.14 9.57 8.00
N ASP A 384 0.26 9.66 6.67
CA ASP A 384 -0.12 10.84 5.89
C ASP A 384 -1.65 11.06 5.90
N ALA A 385 -2.45 9.99 5.82
CA ALA A 385 -3.91 10.07 5.91
C ALA A 385 -4.38 10.57 7.28
N LEU A 386 -3.76 10.10 8.38
CA LEU A 386 -4.03 10.61 9.72
C LEU A 386 -3.62 12.08 9.85
N HIS A 387 -2.47 12.46 9.29
CA HIS A 387 -2.01 13.84 9.33
C HIS A 387 -2.94 14.79 8.57
N ALA A 388 -3.42 14.37 7.39
CA ALA A 388 -4.40 15.12 6.59
C ALA A 388 -5.71 15.39 7.35
N LYS A 389 -6.06 14.56 8.35
CA LYS A 389 -7.20 14.76 9.24
C LYS A 389 -6.92 15.72 10.41
N GLY A 390 -5.80 16.42 10.40
CA GLY A 390 -5.40 17.35 11.46
C GLY A 390 -4.95 16.65 12.74
N LEU A 391 -4.32 15.48 12.61
CA LEU A 391 -3.68 14.77 13.72
C LEU A 391 -2.16 14.85 13.59
N TYR A 392 -1.44 14.64 14.69
CA TYR A 392 0.01 14.51 14.62
C TYR A 392 0.34 13.25 13.83
N ARG A 393 1.31 13.36 12.90
CA ARG A 393 1.74 12.27 12.04
C ARG A 393 2.49 11.21 12.87
N PRO A 394 1.94 10.00 13.08
CA PRO A 394 2.63 8.98 13.86
C PRO A 394 3.94 8.56 13.19
N ARG A 395 4.91 8.15 14.01
CA ARG A 395 6.09 7.43 13.51
C ARG A 395 5.63 6.06 13.02
N THR A 396 6.11 5.63 11.86
CA THR A 396 5.87 4.28 11.36
C THR A 396 7.17 3.51 11.24
N CYS A 397 7.13 2.22 11.56
CA CYS A 397 8.24 1.29 11.42
C CYS A 397 7.74 -0.01 10.82
N VAL A 398 8.46 -0.56 9.86
CA VAL A 398 8.22 -1.92 9.33
C VAL A 398 9.30 -2.82 9.91
N SER A 399 8.94 -4.02 10.35
CA SER A 399 9.84 -4.97 10.99
C SER A 399 11.02 -5.36 10.08
N GLU A 400 12.24 -5.32 10.61
CA GLU A 400 13.43 -5.88 9.97
C GLU A 400 13.67 -7.34 10.38
N LYS A 401 13.04 -7.80 11.48
CA LYS A 401 13.15 -9.19 11.96
C LYS A 401 12.09 -10.13 11.37
N ASP A 402 11.06 -9.60 10.71
CA ASP A 402 10.08 -10.38 9.96
C ASP A 402 10.69 -10.94 8.69
N CYS A 403 10.66 -12.27 8.54
CA CYS A 403 11.18 -12.96 7.37
C CYS A 403 10.33 -14.20 7.06
N ASP A 404 10.40 -14.66 5.81
CA ASP A 404 9.77 -15.91 5.40
C ASP A 404 10.41 -17.08 6.18
N PRO A 405 9.62 -18.03 6.71
CA PRO A 405 10.17 -19.17 7.45
C PRO A 405 11.00 -20.11 6.57
N LEU A 406 10.90 -20.02 5.24
CA LEU A 406 11.65 -20.82 4.29
C LEU A 406 12.76 -19.99 3.65
N THR A 407 13.98 -20.54 3.65
CA THR A 407 15.14 -19.96 2.99
C THR A 407 15.63 -20.87 1.87
N ILE A 408 16.12 -20.25 0.78
CA ILE A 408 16.75 -20.98 -0.32
C ILE A 408 18.22 -21.18 0.06
N THR A 409 18.63 -22.42 0.31
CA THR A 409 20.03 -22.74 0.60
C THR A 409 20.76 -23.11 -0.70
N SER A 410 21.97 -22.58 -0.89
CA SER A 410 22.85 -22.88 -2.03
C SER A 410 23.55 -24.23 -1.95
#